data_AF-A0A2X2WBX5-F1
#
_entry.id   AF-A0A2X2WBX5-F1
#
_cell.length_a   1.000
_cell.length_b   1.000
_cell.length_c   1.000
_cell.angle_alpha   90.00
_cell.angle_beta   90.00
_cell.angle_gamma   90.00
#
_symmetry.space_group_name_H-M   'P 1'
#
loop_
_entity.id
_entity.type
_entity.pdbx_description
1 polymer ?
#
loop_
_entity_poly.entity_id
_entity_poly.type
_entity_poly.pdbx_seq_one_letter_code
_entity_poly.pdbx_strand_id
1 'polypeptide(L)'
;MSGGSKFADLNRYFSNLKADEITLTFNEIERIIGQKLSNSAYQYPAYWYESKTHMLPKCWNENGYKMTDLNLKGRKATFIKINRKDIAEKNKSMLIEQTNNMSFTKKDPDIPIEEVLNSINKYYFELQSDKNARYLSWEHCYKQFIEAHEKEYLNDEDIDYLSLHLGFYLASWGMLRGSSFLLQKDYRVHIDIIKELFKLRYDGLWGIDYLKLKNERNIEILIELIKNIKKLYGEKRKNIREVNTEISDTLVTKVLLGTMGCVPAYDEYFKIGVGKYNITTQLLNKCSIHGLAEYYEENKTELENIRKVISDERELEYPQMKVLDMAFWQVGFDYK
;
A
#
# COMPACT_ATOMS: atom_id res chain seq x y z
N MET A 1 31.30 8.74 -13.96
CA MET A 1 31.48 8.87 -12.50
C MET A 1 30.10 8.89 -11.86
N SER A 2 29.80 7.87 -11.06
CA SER A 2 28.48 7.53 -10.53
C SER A 2 28.01 8.53 -9.47
N GLY A 3 26.95 9.27 -9.76
CA GLY A 3 26.29 10.17 -8.81
C GLY A 3 25.51 9.39 -7.76
N GLY A 4 26.21 8.96 -6.70
CA GLY A 4 25.56 8.59 -5.44
C GLY A 4 24.84 9.81 -4.86
N SER A 5 23.65 9.57 -4.29
CA SER A 5 22.85 10.63 -3.64
C SER A 5 23.73 11.45 -2.69
N LYS A 6 23.81 12.77 -2.91
CA LYS A 6 24.64 13.73 -2.19
C LYS A 6 24.59 13.61 -0.66
N PHE A 7 23.53 13.03 -0.09
CA PHE A 7 23.34 12.91 1.36
C PHE A 7 23.23 11.47 1.87
N ALA A 8 23.60 10.47 1.06
CA ALA A 8 23.47 9.05 1.42
C ALA A 8 24.24 8.69 2.70
N ASP A 9 25.44 9.27 2.90
CA ASP A 9 26.27 8.97 4.06
C ASP A 9 25.77 9.67 5.34
N LEU A 10 25.17 10.86 5.21
CA LEU A 10 24.49 11.52 6.33
C LEU A 10 23.22 10.77 6.74
N ASN A 11 22.46 10.24 5.77
CA ASN A 11 21.31 9.39 6.04
C ASN A 11 21.73 8.13 6.81
N ARG A 12 22.79 7.45 6.36
CA ARG A 12 23.36 6.27 7.03
C ARG A 12 23.92 6.58 8.43
N TYR A 13 24.45 7.77 8.63
CA TYR A 13 24.91 8.22 9.95
C TYR A 13 23.74 8.25 10.95
N PHE A 14 22.64 8.93 10.60
CA PHE A 14 21.46 9.02 11.46
C PHE A 14 20.74 7.69 11.63
N SER A 15 20.74 6.81 10.61
CA SER A 15 20.12 5.48 10.72
C SER A 15 20.80 4.59 11.77
N ASN A 16 22.10 4.78 11.99
CA ASN A 16 22.89 4.00 12.96
C ASN A 16 23.09 4.72 14.29
N LEU A 17 22.61 5.96 14.42
CA LEU A 17 22.79 6.76 15.61
C LEU A 17 21.93 6.20 16.76
N LYS A 18 22.57 6.01 17.93
CA LYS A 18 21.90 5.46 19.13
C LYS A 18 21.64 6.51 20.21
N ALA A 19 22.32 7.65 20.16
CA ALA A 19 22.20 8.71 21.17
C ALA A 19 20.80 9.34 21.15
N ASP A 20 20.24 9.67 22.32
CA ASP A 20 18.93 10.32 22.43
C ASP A 20 18.99 11.81 22.07
N GLU A 21 20.17 12.43 22.19
CA GLU A 21 20.45 13.79 21.73
C GLU A 21 21.86 13.85 21.12
N ILE A 22 22.01 14.61 20.04
CA ILE A 22 23.30 14.89 19.44
C ILE A 22 23.36 16.33 18.94
N THR A 23 24.51 16.99 19.11
CA THR A 23 24.81 18.27 18.46
C THR A 23 25.92 18.05 17.46
N LEU A 24 25.70 18.45 16.21
CA LEU A 24 26.69 18.40 15.15
C LEU A 24 27.03 19.81 14.68
N THR A 25 28.32 20.08 14.49
CA THR A 25 28.79 21.25 13.78
C THR A 25 28.59 21.08 12.28
N PHE A 26 28.54 22.20 11.54
CA PHE A 26 28.39 22.16 10.09
C PHE A 26 29.59 21.44 9.45
N ASN A 27 30.79 21.62 10.00
CA ASN A 27 31.99 20.93 9.54
C ASN A 27 31.90 19.40 9.74
N GLU A 28 31.30 18.93 10.85
CA GLU A 28 31.09 17.50 11.06
C GLU A 28 30.07 16.94 10.07
N ILE A 29 28.99 17.67 9.81
CA ILE A 29 28.01 17.31 8.78
C ILE A 29 28.67 17.25 7.39
N GLU A 30 29.51 18.23 7.04
CA GLU A 30 30.25 18.24 5.78
C GLU A 30 31.25 17.08 5.66
N ARG A 31 31.91 16.70 6.75
CA ARG A 31 32.80 15.53 6.80
C ARG A 31 32.02 14.23 6.57
N ILE A 32 30.82 14.11 7.12
CA ILE A 32 29.95 12.94 6.92
C ILE A 32 29.45 12.88 5.47
N ILE A 33 29.06 14.01 4.89
CA ILE A 33 28.59 14.11 3.49
C ILE A 33 29.77 13.95 2.49
N GLY A 34 31.00 14.23 2.91
CA GLY A 34 32.19 14.21 2.05
C GLY A 34 32.34 15.45 1.16
N GLN A 35 31.54 16.50 1.38
CA GLN A 35 31.60 17.75 0.65
C GLN A 35 31.01 18.92 1.46
N LYS A 36 31.32 20.15 1.04
CA LYS A 36 30.75 21.36 1.66
C LYS A 36 29.24 21.46 1.43
N LEU A 37 28.55 21.97 2.44
CA LEU A 37 27.16 22.41 2.39
C LEU A 37 27.03 23.58 1.42
N SER A 38 25.83 23.78 0.86
CA SER A 38 25.57 24.94 0.01
C SER A 38 25.67 26.23 0.81
N ASN A 39 26.01 27.35 0.15
CA ASN A 39 26.04 28.67 0.80
C ASN A 39 24.72 29.01 1.51
N SER A 40 23.59 28.51 1.01
CA SER A 40 22.28 28.68 1.62
C SER A 40 22.18 28.07 3.02
N ALA A 41 22.87 26.95 3.29
CA ALA A 41 22.90 26.33 4.60
C ALA A 41 23.52 27.24 5.67
N TYR A 42 24.45 28.12 5.27
CA TYR A 42 25.14 29.04 6.16
C TYR A 42 24.36 30.33 6.44
N GLN A 43 23.41 30.68 5.56
CA GLN A 43 22.74 31.98 5.56
C GLN A 43 21.27 31.88 5.96
N TYR A 44 20.58 30.80 5.57
CA TYR A 44 19.12 30.71 5.68
C TYR A 44 18.71 29.54 6.58
N PRO A 45 18.06 29.81 7.72
CA PRO A 45 17.53 28.76 8.60
C PRO A 45 16.65 27.76 7.85
N ALA A 46 15.83 28.23 6.90
CA ALA A 46 14.90 27.42 6.13
C ALA A 46 15.55 26.24 5.38
N TYR A 47 16.85 26.28 5.10
CA TYR A 47 17.57 25.17 4.48
C TYR A 47 17.64 23.92 5.39
N TRP A 48 17.53 24.12 6.70
CA TRP A 48 17.60 23.10 7.75
C TRP A 48 16.23 22.59 8.20
N TYR A 49 15.14 23.20 7.73
CA TYR A 49 13.78 22.78 8.05
C TYR A 49 13.11 22.09 6.87
N GLU A 50 12.14 21.24 7.19
CA GLU A 50 11.42 20.43 6.21
C GLU A 50 10.76 21.29 5.13
N SER A 51 10.97 20.91 3.88
CA SER A 51 10.33 21.53 2.73
C SER A 51 10.19 20.50 1.61
N LYS A 52 9.35 20.79 0.63
CA LYS A 52 9.13 19.91 -0.54
C LYS A 52 10.40 19.73 -1.40
N THR A 53 11.39 20.62 -1.25
CA THR A 53 12.58 20.69 -2.13
C THR A 53 13.89 20.39 -1.40
N HIS A 54 13.92 20.42 -0.07
CA HIS A 54 15.17 20.25 0.70
C HIS A 54 15.38 18.79 1.12
N MET A 55 16.48 18.21 0.64
CA MET A 55 16.85 16.82 0.93
C MET A 55 17.68 16.68 2.21
N LEU A 56 18.29 17.76 2.71
CA LEU A 56 19.12 17.72 3.92
C LEU A 56 18.29 17.30 5.16
N PRO A 57 17.12 17.91 5.45
CA PRO A 57 16.36 17.59 6.67
C PRO A 57 15.78 16.18 6.71
N LYS A 58 15.60 15.57 5.53
CA LYS A 58 15.16 14.17 5.42
C LYS A 58 16.11 13.21 6.11
N CYS A 59 17.41 13.50 6.13
CA CYS A 59 18.43 12.60 6.67
C CYS A 59 18.22 12.27 8.15
N TRP A 60 17.72 13.20 8.98
CA TRP A 60 17.43 12.94 10.38
C TRP A 60 15.94 12.67 10.63
N ASN A 61 15.04 13.38 9.93
CA ASN A 61 13.60 13.20 10.08
C ASN A 61 13.16 11.76 9.74
N GLU A 62 13.69 11.17 8.66
CA GLU A 62 13.37 9.79 8.24
C GLU A 62 13.98 8.74 9.18
N ASN A 63 14.97 9.11 9.99
CA ASN A 63 15.64 8.22 10.95
C ASN A 63 15.22 8.46 12.40
N GLY A 64 14.08 9.14 12.63
CA GLY A 64 13.49 9.29 13.97
C GLY A 64 14.15 10.37 14.84
N TYR A 65 14.87 11.31 14.23
CA TYR A 65 15.46 12.46 14.89
C TYR A 65 14.78 13.76 14.45
N LYS A 66 14.63 14.71 15.37
CA LYS A 66 14.13 16.06 15.10
C LYS A 66 15.19 17.07 15.47
N MET A 67 15.46 18.03 14.59
CA MET A 67 16.29 19.19 14.93
C MET A 67 15.52 20.10 15.91
N THR A 68 16.11 20.39 17.06
CA THR A 68 15.53 21.22 18.12
C THR A 68 16.15 22.60 18.22
N ASP A 69 17.44 22.71 17.91
CA ASP A 69 18.16 23.98 17.88
C ASP A 69 19.02 24.10 16.62
N LEU A 70 19.09 25.31 16.09
CA LEU A 70 19.94 25.66 14.96
C LEU A 70 20.63 26.99 15.25
N ASN A 71 21.95 26.93 15.47
CA ASN A 71 22.76 28.10 15.69
C ASN A 71 23.65 28.37 14.46
N LEU A 72 23.19 29.28 13.59
CA LEU A 72 23.93 29.67 12.38
C LEU A 72 25.24 30.41 12.67
N LYS A 73 25.29 31.23 13.73
CA LYS A 73 26.51 31.96 14.13
C LYS A 73 27.59 31.01 14.65
N GLY A 74 27.19 30.05 15.49
CA GLY A 74 28.04 29.00 16.04
C GLY A 74 28.20 27.78 15.13
N ARG A 75 27.52 27.77 13.96
CA ARG A 75 27.52 26.70 12.94
C ARG A 75 27.30 25.31 13.53
N LYS A 76 26.24 25.15 14.33
CA LYS A 76 25.86 23.88 14.94
C LYS A 76 24.35 23.69 14.93
N ALA A 77 23.93 22.43 14.88
CA ALA A 77 22.55 22.01 14.96
C ALA A 77 22.41 20.87 15.98
N THR A 78 21.36 20.92 16.80
CA THR A 78 21.05 19.93 17.82
C THR A 78 19.84 19.12 17.40
N PHE A 79 19.93 17.81 17.59
CA PHE A 79 18.93 16.83 17.20
C PHE A 79 18.58 15.95 18.38
N ILE A 80 17.28 15.72 18.60
CA ILE A 80 16.78 14.80 19.61
C ILE A 80 16.07 13.63 18.93
N LYS A 81 16.17 12.45 19.54
CA LYS A 81 15.44 11.26 19.13
C LYS A 81 13.99 11.37 19.59
N ILE A 82 13.04 11.15 18.68
CA ILE A 82 11.62 11.25 19.00
C ILE A 82 11.16 9.94 19.64
N ASN A 83 10.57 10.00 20.84
CA ASN A 83 10.00 8.84 21.51
C ASN A 83 8.68 8.40 20.85
N ARG A 84 8.49 7.09 20.69
CA ARG A 84 7.31 6.49 20.00
C ARG A 84 5.95 6.90 20.60
N LYS A 85 5.90 7.26 21.89
CA LYS A 85 4.66 7.69 22.57
C LYS A 85 4.22 9.11 22.20
N ASP A 86 5.17 10.03 21.98
CA ASP A 86 4.86 11.43 21.64
C ASP A 86 4.32 11.57 20.20
N ILE A 87 4.70 10.64 19.31
CA ILE A 87 4.16 10.53 17.95
C ILE A 87 2.67 10.15 17.99
N ALA A 88 2.28 9.26 18.92
CA ALA A 88 0.90 8.81 19.06
C ALA A 88 -0.03 9.90 19.60
N GLU A 89 0.41 10.70 20.58
CA GLU A 89 -0.38 11.80 21.14
C GLU A 89 -0.50 13.00 20.21
N LYS A 90 0.56 13.33 19.45
CA LYS A 90 0.52 14.40 18.46
C LYS A 90 -0.33 14.06 17.23
N ASN A 91 -0.36 12.79 16.83
CA ASN A 91 -1.27 12.31 15.79
C ASN A 91 -2.73 12.40 16.24
N LYS A 92 -3.01 12.23 17.54
CA LYS A 92 -4.36 12.35 18.11
C LYS A 92 -4.87 13.80 18.10
N SER A 93 -4.01 14.79 18.34
CA SER A 93 -4.39 16.22 18.30
C SER A 93 -4.45 16.81 16.89
N MET A 94 -3.62 16.36 15.95
CA MET A 94 -3.67 16.80 14.54
C MET A 94 -4.89 16.27 13.76
N LEU A 95 -5.49 15.14 14.19
CA LEU A 95 -6.70 14.58 13.58
C LEU A 95 -7.94 15.48 13.73
N ILE A 96 -7.97 16.38 14.72
CA ILE A 96 -9.11 17.26 15.01
C ILE A 96 -9.10 18.52 14.11
N GLU A 97 -7.95 18.92 13.56
CA GLU A 97 -7.83 20.17 12.78
C GLU A 97 -7.79 19.97 11.26
N GLN A 98 -7.55 18.76 10.75
CA GLN A 98 -7.33 18.52 9.31
C GLN A 98 -8.54 18.01 8.52
N THR A 99 -9.73 17.92 9.13
CA THR A 99 -10.97 17.57 8.41
C THR A 99 -11.46 18.62 7.41
N ASN A 100 -10.83 19.80 7.34
CA ASN A 100 -11.20 20.86 6.40
C ASN A 100 -10.06 21.14 5.41
N ASN A 101 -10.02 20.41 4.29
CA ASN A 101 -9.78 20.92 2.93
C ASN A 101 -9.20 19.84 2.00
N MET A 102 -10.08 19.02 1.42
CA MET A 102 -9.91 18.51 0.06
C MET A 102 -11.28 18.55 -0.63
N SER A 103 -11.59 19.66 -1.31
CA SER A 103 -12.76 19.72 -2.18
C SER A 103 -12.42 19.17 -3.56
N PHE A 104 -12.77 17.92 -3.79
CA PHE A 104 -13.15 17.46 -5.12
C PHE A 104 -14.67 17.43 -5.14
N THR A 105 -15.30 18.00 -6.17
CA THR A 105 -16.74 17.87 -6.40
C THR A 105 -17.06 16.43 -6.83
N LYS A 106 -17.07 15.52 -5.84
CA LYS A 106 -17.58 14.15 -5.99
C LYS A 106 -19.09 14.26 -6.09
N LYS A 107 -19.70 13.62 -7.09
CA LYS A 107 -21.13 13.34 -7.04
C LYS A 107 -21.33 12.24 -6.00
N ASP A 108 -22.33 12.39 -5.14
CA ASP A 108 -22.61 11.41 -4.10
C ASP A 108 -22.85 10.02 -4.72
N PRO A 109 -22.43 8.94 -4.04
CA PRO A 109 -22.76 7.57 -4.45
C PRO A 109 -24.26 7.41 -4.72
N ASP A 110 -24.61 6.88 -5.89
CA ASP A 110 -26.01 6.78 -6.35
C ASP A 110 -26.58 5.35 -6.23
N ILE A 111 -26.04 4.56 -5.29
CA ILE A 111 -26.50 3.19 -5.05
C ILE A 111 -27.03 3.04 -3.62
N PRO A 112 -28.28 2.55 -3.43
CA PRO A 112 -28.78 2.17 -2.12
C PRO A 112 -27.91 1.07 -1.49
N ILE A 113 -27.61 1.18 -0.19
CA ILE A 113 -26.82 0.17 0.52
C ILE A 113 -27.41 -1.25 0.41
N GLU A 114 -28.73 -1.37 0.31
CA GLU A 114 -29.42 -2.65 0.10
C GLU A 114 -29.00 -3.34 -1.21
N GLU A 115 -28.79 -2.60 -2.30
CA GLU A 115 -28.31 -3.17 -3.57
C GLU A 115 -26.88 -3.70 -3.44
N VAL A 116 -26.04 -3.01 -2.65
CA VAL A 116 -24.67 -3.44 -2.37
C VAL A 116 -24.66 -4.71 -1.52
N LEU A 117 -25.48 -4.78 -0.47
CA LEU A 117 -25.63 -5.98 0.35
C LEU A 117 -26.16 -7.17 -0.47
N ASN A 118 -27.15 -6.95 -1.34
CA ASN A 118 -27.66 -7.98 -2.25
C ASN A 118 -26.58 -8.48 -3.20
N SER A 119 -25.71 -7.59 -3.70
CA SER A 119 -24.59 -7.94 -4.56
C SER A 119 -23.54 -8.77 -3.81
N ILE A 120 -23.23 -8.44 -2.55
CA ILE A 120 -22.35 -9.24 -1.69
C ILE A 120 -22.94 -10.64 -1.48
N ASN A 121 -24.22 -10.72 -1.11
CA ASN A 121 -24.91 -11.99 -0.87
C ASN A 121 -24.97 -12.86 -2.13
N LYS A 122 -25.18 -12.28 -3.30
CA LYS A 122 -25.17 -13.01 -4.57
C LYS A 122 -23.79 -13.59 -4.89
N TYR A 123 -22.73 -12.78 -4.74
CA TYR A 123 -21.36 -13.28 -4.88
C TYR A 123 -21.09 -14.42 -3.88
N TYR A 124 -21.52 -14.24 -2.62
CA TYR A 124 -21.29 -15.21 -1.56
C TYR A 124 -22.05 -16.53 -1.80
N PHE A 125 -23.29 -16.44 -2.29
CA PHE A 125 -24.06 -17.62 -2.69
C PHE A 125 -23.35 -18.42 -3.80
N GLU A 126 -22.82 -17.75 -4.83
CA GLU A 126 -22.02 -18.39 -5.88
C GLU A 126 -20.73 -19.03 -5.35
N LEU A 127 -20.14 -18.44 -4.30
CA LEU A 127 -18.98 -19.03 -3.63
C LEU A 127 -19.35 -20.32 -2.88
N GLN A 128 -20.55 -20.38 -2.29
CA GLN A 128 -21.03 -21.55 -1.52
C GLN A 128 -21.70 -22.63 -2.38
N SER A 129 -22.10 -22.31 -3.61
CA SER A 129 -22.91 -23.18 -4.46
C SER A 129 -22.19 -24.47 -4.89
N ASP A 130 -20.85 -24.47 -4.89
CA ASP A 130 -20.01 -25.61 -5.22
C ASP A 130 -18.84 -25.72 -4.23
N LYS A 131 -18.59 -26.94 -3.71
CA LYS A 131 -17.46 -27.22 -2.81
C LYS A 131 -16.09 -26.92 -3.42
N ASN A 132 -16.01 -26.90 -4.74
CA ASN A 132 -14.83 -26.59 -5.55
C ASN A 132 -15.06 -25.31 -6.38
N ALA A 133 -15.95 -24.42 -5.93
CA ALA A 133 -16.25 -23.18 -6.62
C ALA A 133 -14.97 -22.40 -6.90
N ARG A 134 -14.87 -21.86 -8.12
CA ARG A 134 -13.78 -21.00 -8.57
C ARG A 134 -13.51 -19.84 -7.59
N TYR A 135 -14.54 -19.36 -6.91
CA TYR A 135 -14.50 -18.19 -6.02
C TYR A 135 -13.69 -18.47 -4.75
N LEU A 136 -13.64 -19.73 -4.32
CA LEU A 136 -12.85 -20.21 -3.17
C LEU A 136 -11.33 -20.05 -3.38
N SER A 137 -10.87 -19.91 -4.63
CA SER A 137 -9.46 -19.68 -4.94
C SER A 137 -8.87 -18.45 -4.23
N TRP A 138 -9.70 -17.43 -3.95
CA TRP A 138 -9.26 -16.27 -3.17
C TRP A 138 -9.01 -16.64 -1.71
N GLU A 139 -9.95 -17.35 -1.05
CA GLU A 139 -9.79 -17.74 0.35
C GLU A 139 -8.59 -18.66 0.54
N HIS A 140 -8.40 -19.63 -0.36
CA HIS A 140 -7.25 -20.53 -0.31
C HIS A 140 -5.93 -19.77 -0.41
N CYS A 141 -5.84 -18.78 -1.29
CA CYS A 141 -4.64 -17.96 -1.39
C CYS A 141 -4.48 -17.06 -0.16
N TYR A 142 -5.49 -16.24 0.15
CA TYR A 142 -5.44 -15.24 1.22
C TYR A 142 -5.13 -15.87 2.58
N LYS A 143 -5.77 -16.99 2.92
CA LYS A 143 -5.51 -17.72 4.17
C LYS A 143 -4.04 -18.09 4.35
N GLN A 144 -3.40 -18.63 3.31
CA GLN A 144 -2.00 -19.05 3.39
C GLN A 144 -1.04 -17.86 3.53
N PHE A 145 -1.38 -16.72 2.92
CA PHE A 145 -0.61 -15.50 3.05
C PHE A 145 -0.73 -14.87 4.45
N ILE A 146 -1.92 -14.91 5.07
CA ILE A 146 -2.12 -14.44 6.45
C ILE A 146 -1.41 -15.35 7.46
N GLU A 147 -1.57 -16.67 7.33
CA GLU A 147 -0.82 -17.63 8.17
C GLU A 147 0.70 -17.45 8.05
N ALA A 148 1.19 -17.10 6.86
CA ALA A 148 2.60 -16.80 6.64
C ALA A 148 3.01 -15.43 7.25
N HIS A 149 2.12 -14.44 7.26
CA HIS A 149 2.37 -13.11 7.85
C HIS A 149 2.53 -13.17 9.37
N GLU A 150 1.91 -14.14 10.04
CA GLU A 150 2.10 -14.39 11.47
C GLU A 150 3.44 -15.04 11.84
N LYS A 151 4.19 -15.56 10.86
CA LYS A 151 5.51 -16.17 11.09
C LYS A 151 6.58 -15.10 11.33
N GLU A 152 7.53 -15.40 12.23
CA GLU A 152 8.67 -14.52 12.50
C GLU A 152 9.60 -14.38 11.27
N TYR A 153 9.74 -15.45 10.50
CA TYR A 153 10.52 -15.47 9.27
C TYR A 153 9.91 -16.44 8.24
N LEU A 154 10.13 -16.14 6.97
CA LEU A 154 9.82 -17.06 5.86
C LEU A 154 11.10 -17.67 5.32
N ASN A 155 11.10 -19.00 5.16
CA ASN A 155 12.17 -19.70 4.45
C ASN A 155 11.84 -19.83 2.95
N ASP A 156 12.76 -20.40 2.17
CA ASP A 156 12.56 -20.54 0.71
C ASP A 156 11.41 -21.51 0.37
N GLU A 157 11.10 -22.50 1.21
CA GLU A 157 9.97 -23.42 1.01
C GLU A 157 8.63 -22.71 1.24
N ASP A 158 8.54 -21.85 2.27
CA ASP A 158 7.38 -21.00 2.50
C ASP A 158 7.12 -20.10 1.28
N ILE A 159 8.17 -19.47 0.75
CA ILE A 159 8.06 -18.56 -0.39
C ILE A 159 7.65 -19.32 -1.66
N ASP A 160 8.20 -20.50 -1.91
CA ASP A 160 7.82 -21.32 -3.08
C ASP A 160 6.35 -21.76 -2.98
N TYR A 161 5.91 -22.18 -1.80
CA TYR A 161 4.53 -22.58 -1.53
C TYR A 161 3.53 -21.43 -1.68
N LEU A 162 3.84 -20.25 -1.14
CA LEU A 162 3.04 -19.04 -1.38
C LEU A 162 2.99 -18.66 -2.87
N SER A 163 4.09 -18.89 -3.61
CA SER A 163 4.16 -18.65 -5.06
C SER A 163 3.18 -19.55 -5.82
N LEU A 164 3.03 -20.78 -5.37
CA LEU A 164 2.07 -21.73 -5.93
C LEU A 164 0.63 -21.27 -5.70
N HIS A 165 0.28 -20.90 -4.46
CA HIS A 165 -1.06 -20.40 -4.10
C HIS A 165 -1.43 -19.14 -4.88
N LEU A 166 -0.50 -18.17 -4.96
CA LEU A 166 -0.72 -16.96 -5.74
C LEU A 166 -0.90 -17.28 -7.23
N GLY A 167 -0.10 -18.20 -7.79
CA GLY A 167 -0.23 -18.65 -9.17
C GLY A 167 -1.61 -19.25 -9.47
N PHE A 168 -2.10 -20.14 -8.61
CA PHE A 168 -3.42 -20.77 -8.77
C PHE A 168 -4.59 -19.80 -8.62
N TYR A 169 -4.52 -18.87 -7.66
CA TYR A 169 -5.52 -17.80 -7.54
C TYR A 169 -5.55 -16.94 -8.81
N LEU A 170 -4.39 -16.47 -9.27
CA LEU A 170 -4.30 -15.65 -10.48
C LEU A 170 -4.80 -16.42 -11.73
N ALA A 171 -4.50 -17.72 -11.84
CA ALA A 171 -4.99 -18.57 -12.92
C ALA A 171 -6.52 -18.70 -12.90
N SER A 172 -7.08 -18.97 -11.71
CA SER A 172 -8.54 -19.06 -11.50
C SER A 172 -9.24 -17.77 -11.92
N TRP A 173 -8.60 -16.62 -11.76
CA TRP A 173 -9.14 -15.32 -12.16
C TRP A 173 -8.65 -14.83 -13.54
N GLY A 174 -8.17 -15.75 -14.38
CA GLY A 174 -7.93 -15.51 -15.80
C GLY A 174 -6.67 -14.71 -16.12
N MET A 175 -5.68 -14.67 -15.21
CA MET A 175 -4.43 -13.95 -15.45
C MET A 175 -3.40 -14.76 -16.24
N LEU A 176 -3.54 -16.09 -16.30
CA LEU A 176 -2.66 -17.01 -17.03
C LEU A 176 -3.34 -17.50 -18.34
N ARG A 177 -3.95 -16.59 -19.11
CA ARG A 177 -4.59 -16.93 -20.39
C ARG A 177 -4.36 -15.84 -21.45
N GLY A 178 -4.67 -16.18 -22.69
CA GLY A 178 -4.59 -15.25 -23.82
C GLY A 178 -3.18 -14.71 -24.02
N SER A 179 -3.06 -13.40 -24.26
CA SER A 179 -1.79 -12.71 -24.48
C SER A 179 -1.07 -12.28 -23.20
N SER A 180 -1.46 -12.79 -22.03
CA SER A 180 -0.77 -12.49 -20.78
C SER A 180 0.62 -13.11 -20.77
N PHE A 181 1.64 -12.31 -20.42
CA PHE A 181 3.01 -12.81 -20.29
C PHE A 181 3.16 -13.91 -19.23
N LEU A 182 2.24 -13.99 -18.26
CA LEU A 182 2.22 -15.03 -17.24
C LEU A 182 1.93 -16.42 -17.82
N LEU A 183 1.29 -16.52 -18.99
CA LEU A 183 1.08 -17.80 -19.67
C LEU A 183 2.41 -18.46 -20.08
N GLN A 184 3.48 -17.67 -20.23
CA GLN A 184 4.82 -18.13 -20.60
C GLN A 184 5.74 -18.34 -19.38
N LYS A 185 5.16 -18.40 -18.18
CA LYS A 185 5.89 -18.49 -16.91
C LYS A 185 5.28 -19.59 -16.03
N ASP A 186 6.13 -20.28 -15.28
CA ASP A 186 5.65 -21.14 -14.19
C ASP A 186 5.27 -20.32 -12.95
N TYR A 187 4.73 -21.00 -11.95
CA TYR A 187 4.26 -20.38 -10.70
C TYR A 187 5.37 -19.66 -9.92
N ARG A 188 6.66 -20.00 -10.12
CA ARG A 188 7.80 -19.41 -9.40
C ARG A 188 8.16 -18.00 -9.88
N VAL A 189 7.50 -17.52 -10.94
CA VAL A 189 7.59 -16.11 -11.38
C VAL A 189 7.22 -15.12 -10.26
N HIS A 190 6.44 -15.57 -9.27
CA HIS A 190 5.95 -14.75 -8.16
C HIS A 190 6.90 -14.66 -6.96
N ILE A 191 8.02 -15.41 -6.91
CA ILE A 191 8.95 -15.44 -5.76
C ILE A 191 9.43 -14.03 -5.35
N ASP A 192 9.89 -13.22 -6.30
CA ASP A 192 10.38 -11.86 -5.98
C ASP A 192 9.25 -10.92 -5.57
N ILE A 193 8.03 -11.17 -6.03
CA ILE A 193 6.84 -10.41 -5.64
C ILE A 193 6.52 -10.72 -4.17
N ILE A 194 6.57 -11.99 -3.77
CA ILE A 194 6.34 -12.40 -2.38
C ILE A 194 7.40 -11.78 -1.46
N LYS A 195 8.68 -11.84 -1.85
CA LYS A 195 9.76 -11.18 -1.10
C LYS A 195 9.55 -9.67 -0.95
N GLU A 196 8.94 -9.02 -1.95
CA GLU A 196 8.58 -7.60 -1.86
C GLU A 196 7.44 -7.36 -0.87
N LEU A 197 6.36 -8.15 -0.93
CA LEU A 197 5.18 -8.02 -0.07
C LEU A 197 5.51 -8.12 1.42
N PHE A 198 6.44 -9.00 1.80
CA PHE A 198 6.81 -9.27 3.19
C PHE A 198 7.86 -8.30 3.78
N LYS A 199 8.22 -7.22 3.07
CA LYS A 199 9.08 -6.19 3.66
C LYS A 199 8.36 -5.46 4.78
N LEU A 200 9.01 -5.29 5.94
CA LEU A 200 8.49 -4.62 7.15
C LEU A 200 7.83 -3.25 6.87
N ARG A 201 8.28 -2.53 5.86
CA ARG A 201 7.70 -1.23 5.48
C ARG A 201 6.26 -1.30 4.98
N TYR A 202 5.81 -2.48 4.53
CA TYR A 202 4.46 -2.74 4.02
C TYR A 202 3.58 -3.46 5.06
N ASP A 203 4.12 -3.74 6.25
CA ASP A 203 3.44 -4.48 7.31
C ASP A 203 2.07 -3.88 7.69
N GLY A 204 1.97 -2.54 7.71
CA GLY A 204 0.71 -1.85 7.99
C GLY A 204 -0.37 -1.96 6.91
N LEU A 205 -0.10 -2.59 5.76
CA LEU A 205 -1.06 -2.75 4.67
C LEU A 205 -1.87 -4.06 4.75
N TRP A 206 -1.39 -5.07 5.48
CA TRP A 206 -2.10 -6.35 5.62
C TRP A 206 -3.45 -6.13 6.33
N GLY A 207 -4.56 -6.49 5.66
CA GLY A 207 -5.90 -6.29 6.20
C GLY A 207 -6.24 -4.85 6.57
N ILE A 208 -5.59 -3.86 5.93
CA ILE A 208 -5.72 -2.44 6.29
C ILE A 208 -7.18 -1.97 6.25
N ASP A 209 -7.60 -1.29 7.30
CA ASP A 209 -8.93 -0.73 7.44
C ASP A 209 -9.09 0.62 6.72
N TYR A 210 -10.34 1.04 6.53
CA TYR A 210 -10.71 2.27 5.84
C TYR A 210 -10.13 3.52 6.52
N LEU A 211 -10.01 3.56 7.85
CA LEU A 211 -9.44 4.70 8.58
C LEU A 211 -7.96 4.87 8.25
N LYS A 212 -7.22 3.77 8.25
CA LYS A 212 -5.80 3.74 7.88
C LYS A 212 -5.61 4.00 6.39
N LEU A 213 -6.54 3.59 5.53
CA LEU A 213 -6.49 3.93 4.09
C LEU A 213 -6.74 5.41 3.81
N LYS A 214 -7.40 6.16 4.70
CA LYS A 214 -7.48 7.64 4.59
C LYS A 214 -6.18 8.36 4.96
N ASN A 215 -5.24 7.67 5.60
CA ASN A 215 -3.97 8.27 5.97
C ASN A 215 -3.03 8.38 4.75
N GLU A 216 -2.60 9.61 4.44
CA GLU A 216 -1.77 9.89 3.26
C GLU A 216 -0.48 9.08 3.23
N ARG A 217 0.16 8.85 4.38
CA ARG A 217 1.41 8.05 4.46
C ARG A 217 1.15 6.59 4.08
N ASN A 218 0.05 6.01 4.53
CA ASN A 218 -0.31 4.63 4.19
C ASN A 218 -0.63 4.51 2.69
N ILE A 219 -1.36 5.49 2.12
CA ILE A 219 -1.60 5.54 0.68
C ILE A 219 -0.27 5.65 -0.09
N GLU A 220 0.67 6.49 0.34
CA GLU A 220 1.98 6.61 -0.31
C GLU A 220 2.76 5.29 -0.31
N ILE A 221 2.77 4.59 0.82
CA ILE A 221 3.39 3.26 0.96
C ILE A 221 2.73 2.25 0.01
N LEU A 222 1.40 2.25 -0.08
CA LEU A 222 0.64 1.38 -1.00
C LEU A 222 0.94 1.70 -2.48
N ILE A 223 0.98 2.98 -2.86
CA ILE A 223 1.33 3.41 -4.23
C ILE A 223 2.76 3.01 -4.57
N GLU A 224 3.69 3.09 -3.61
CA GLU A 224 5.04 2.62 -3.80
C GLU A 224 5.10 1.10 -4.02
N LEU A 225 4.37 0.32 -3.20
CA LEU A 225 4.28 -1.13 -3.38
C LEU A 225 3.73 -1.49 -4.77
N ILE A 226 2.67 -0.82 -5.22
CA ILE A 226 2.10 -0.98 -6.57
C ILE A 226 3.18 -0.76 -7.64
N LYS A 227 3.97 0.32 -7.52
CA LYS A 227 5.08 0.61 -8.46
C LYS A 227 6.16 -0.47 -8.43
N ASN A 228 6.51 -0.97 -7.25
CA ASN A 228 7.53 -2.02 -7.11
C ASN A 228 7.06 -3.35 -7.69
N ILE A 229 5.81 -3.76 -7.46
CA ILE A 229 5.23 -4.97 -8.07
C ILE A 229 5.20 -4.84 -9.60
N LYS A 230 4.78 -3.67 -10.14
CA LYS A 230 4.84 -3.41 -11.60
C LYS A 230 6.26 -3.55 -12.15
N LYS A 231 7.24 -2.99 -11.45
CA LYS A 231 8.65 -3.09 -11.84
C LYS A 231 9.12 -4.54 -11.85
N LEU A 232 8.85 -5.31 -10.79
CA LEU A 232 9.26 -6.72 -10.68
C LEU A 232 8.66 -7.57 -11.80
N TYR A 233 7.36 -7.48 -12.06
CA TYR A 233 6.75 -8.17 -13.20
C TYR A 233 7.27 -7.68 -14.55
N GLY A 234 7.55 -6.37 -14.68
CA GLY A 234 8.18 -5.80 -15.86
C GLY A 234 9.52 -6.45 -16.18
N GLU A 235 10.37 -6.68 -15.16
CA GLU A 235 11.63 -7.40 -15.32
C GLU A 235 11.41 -8.86 -15.74
N LYS A 236 10.45 -9.58 -15.13
CA LYS A 236 10.13 -10.98 -15.49
C LYS A 236 9.63 -11.10 -16.94
N ARG A 237 8.98 -10.06 -17.45
CA ARG A 237 8.40 -10.00 -18.79
C ARG A 237 9.42 -9.72 -19.89
N LYS A 238 10.57 -9.08 -19.63
CA LYS A 238 11.58 -8.70 -20.64
C LYS A 238 12.02 -9.84 -21.57
N ASN A 239 11.98 -11.08 -21.08
CA ASN A 239 12.39 -12.25 -21.84
C ASN A 239 11.28 -12.84 -22.75
N ILE A 240 10.12 -12.18 -22.85
CA ILE A 240 9.00 -12.60 -23.67
C ILE A 240 8.86 -11.61 -24.83
N ARG A 241 9.13 -12.09 -26.04
CA ARG A 241 8.95 -11.32 -27.27
C ARG A 241 7.45 -10.98 -27.44
N GLU A 242 7.15 -9.84 -28.06
CA GLU A 242 5.79 -9.44 -28.53
C GLU A 242 4.86 -8.73 -27.55
N VAL A 243 5.22 -8.52 -26.28
CA VAL A 243 4.33 -7.81 -25.36
C VAL A 243 4.92 -6.43 -25.01
N ASN A 244 4.42 -5.36 -25.64
CA ASN A 244 4.90 -3.97 -25.47
C ASN A 244 4.06 -3.08 -24.52
N THR A 245 2.97 -3.60 -23.98
CA THR A 245 2.12 -2.88 -23.02
C THR A 245 2.72 -2.77 -21.62
N GLU A 246 2.27 -1.83 -20.79
CA GLU A 246 2.66 -1.82 -19.38
C GLU A 246 2.08 -3.03 -18.61
N ILE A 247 2.61 -3.30 -17.41
CA ILE A 247 1.98 -4.25 -16.48
C ILE A 247 0.64 -3.66 -16.03
N SER A 248 -0.45 -4.39 -16.30
CA SER A 248 -1.81 -3.95 -16.01
C SER A 248 -2.04 -3.75 -14.51
N ASP A 249 -2.79 -2.70 -14.15
CA ASP A 249 -3.27 -2.49 -12.77
C ASP A 249 -4.09 -3.67 -12.25
N THR A 250 -4.85 -4.33 -13.11
CA THR A 250 -5.63 -5.52 -12.77
C THR A 250 -4.78 -6.66 -12.22
N LEU A 251 -3.61 -6.94 -12.83
CA LEU A 251 -2.69 -7.95 -12.29
C LEU A 251 -2.20 -7.56 -10.89
N VAL A 252 -1.75 -6.32 -10.74
CA VAL A 252 -1.14 -5.84 -9.49
C VAL A 252 -2.18 -5.82 -8.35
N THR A 253 -3.38 -5.32 -8.64
CA THR A 253 -4.47 -5.28 -7.67
C THR A 253 -5.02 -6.66 -7.33
N LYS A 254 -5.05 -7.61 -8.27
CA LYS A 254 -5.34 -9.02 -7.95
C LYS A 254 -4.29 -9.60 -7.01
N VAL A 255 -3.00 -9.36 -7.25
CA VAL A 255 -1.96 -9.78 -6.29
C VAL A 255 -2.25 -9.20 -4.92
N LEU A 256 -2.47 -7.90 -4.81
CA LEU A 256 -2.72 -7.24 -3.52
C LEU A 256 -4.00 -7.73 -2.84
N LEU A 257 -5.08 -7.98 -3.58
CA LEU A 257 -6.33 -8.53 -3.06
C LEU A 257 -6.15 -9.97 -2.56
N GLY A 258 -5.48 -10.82 -3.35
CA GLY A 258 -5.27 -12.23 -3.05
C GLY A 258 -4.25 -12.49 -1.95
N THR A 259 -3.39 -11.52 -1.63
CA THR A 259 -2.35 -11.65 -0.59
C THR A 259 -2.66 -10.79 0.64
N MET A 260 -2.58 -9.47 0.51
CA MET A 260 -2.70 -8.53 1.64
C MET A 260 -4.14 -8.11 1.91
N GLY A 261 -5.05 -8.31 0.96
CA GLY A 261 -6.44 -7.87 1.06
C GLY A 261 -6.61 -6.35 1.14
N CYS A 262 -5.60 -5.58 0.69
CA CYS A 262 -5.50 -4.15 0.98
C CYS A 262 -6.12 -3.22 -0.07
N VAL A 263 -6.49 -3.76 -1.23
CA VAL A 263 -7.23 -3.07 -2.30
C VAL A 263 -8.09 -4.08 -3.07
N PRO A 264 -9.25 -3.68 -3.62
CA PRO A 264 -10.02 -4.53 -4.54
C PRO A 264 -9.26 -4.81 -5.84
N ALA A 265 -9.66 -5.85 -6.58
CA ALA A 265 -9.12 -6.10 -7.90
C ALA A 265 -9.72 -5.11 -8.91
N TYR A 266 -8.91 -4.21 -9.47
CA TYR A 266 -9.34 -3.27 -10.51
C TYR A 266 -9.44 -3.98 -11.88
N ASP A 267 -10.23 -5.05 -11.94
CA ASP A 267 -10.61 -5.72 -13.19
C ASP A 267 -11.78 -5.00 -13.87
N GLU A 268 -12.22 -5.52 -15.01
CA GLU A 268 -13.27 -4.88 -15.81
C GLU A 268 -14.60 -4.76 -15.05
N TYR A 269 -15.02 -5.81 -14.36
CA TYR A 269 -16.29 -5.81 -13.64
C TYR A 269 -16.26 -4.88 -12.45
N PHE A 270 -15.22 -4.93 -11.61
CA PHE A 270 -15.10 -4.00 -10.48
C PHE A 270 -15.12 -2.53 -10.96
N LYS A 271 -14.38 -2.21 -12.03
CA LYS A 271 -14.36 -0.86 -12.62
C LYS A 271 -15.73 -0.40 -13.11
N ILE A 272 -16.46 -1.28 -13.80
CA ILE A 272 -17.84 -1.01 -14.22
C ILE A 272 -18.71 -0.74 -12.99
N GLY A 273 -18.64 -1.58 -11.96
CA GLY A 273 -19.47 -1.47 -10.76
C GLY A 273 -19.27 -0.16 -10.02
N VAL A 274 -18.03 0.22 -9.71
CA VAL A 274 -17.75 1.49 -9.02
C VAL A 274 -18.04 2.72 -9.89
N GLY A 275 -17.87 2.59 -11.20
CA GLY A 275 -18.13 3.66 -12.16
C GLY A 275 -19.62 3.93 -12.39
N LYS A 276 -20.46 2.89 -12.38
CA LYS A 276 -21.90 2.99 -12.63
C LYS A 276 -22.61 3.90 -11.62
N TYR A 277 -22.20 3.83 -10.35
CA TYR A 277 -22.85 4.52 -9.24
C TYR A 277 -21.98 5.60 -8.61
N ASN A 278 -20.94 6.06 -9.32
CA ASN A 278 -20.03 7.13 -8.88
C ASN A 278 -19.37 6.90 -7.51
N ILE A 279 -19.16 5.63 -7.12
CA ILE A 279 -18.49 5.29 -5.86
C ILE A 279 -17.09 5.89 -5.84
N THR A 280 -16.37 5.65 -6.93
CA THR A 280 -15.00 6.12 -7.11
C THR A 280 -14.59 6.08 -8.58
N THR A 281 -13.40 6.57 -8.91
CA THR A 281 -12.89 6.54 -10.28
C THR A 281 -12.56 5.11 -10.73
N GLN A 282 -12.64 4.80 -12.02
CA GLN A 282 -12.28 3.47 -12.54
C GLN A 282 -10.76 3.25 -12.64
N LEU A 283 -9.95 4.25 -12.28
CA LEU A 283 -8.49 4.22 -12.40
C LEU A 283 -7.85 3.90 -11.04
N LEU A 284 -6.80 3.09 -11.02
CA LEU A 284 -6.04 2.84 -9.80
C LEU A 284 -5.20 4.07 -9.45
N ASN A 285 -5.66 4.89 -8.51
CA ASN A 285 -4.97 6.07 -8.01
C ASN A 285 -5.37 6.37 -6.56
N LYS A 286 -4.71 7.37 -5.95
CA LYS A 286 -4.97 7.78 -4.56
C LYS A 286 -6.42 8.17 -4.32
N CYS A 287 -6.99 9.01 -5.19
CA CYS A 287 -8.39 9.44 -5.11
C CYS A 287 -9.33 8.23 -5.15
N SER A 288 -8.98 7.23 -5.97
CA SER A 288 -9.80 6.04 -6.12
C SER A 288 -9.88 5.22 -4.84
N ILE A 289 -8.73 4.99 -4.21
CA ILE A 289 -8.58 4.28 -2.94
C ILE A 289 -9.25 5.07 -1.80
N HIS A 290 -9.08 6.39 -1.78
CA HIS A 290 -9.73 7.25 -0.80
C HIS A 290 -11.26 7.18 -0.94
N GLY A 291 -11.79 7.24 -2.17
CA GLY A 291 -13.22 7.13 -2.43
C GLY A 291 -13.83 5.80 -1.96
N LEU A 292 -13.08 4.70 -2.02
CA LEU A 292 -13.50 3.41 -1.45
C LEU A 292 -13.52 3.44 0.09
N ALA A 293 -12.52 4.08 0.71
CA ALA A 293 -12.45 4.21 2.16
C ALA A 293 -13.57 5.12 2.71
N GLU A 294 -13.89 6.22 2.02
CA GLU A 294 -15.04 7.08 2.31
C GLU A 294 -16.36 6.31 2.20
N TYR A 295 -16.55 5.59 1.09
CA TYR A 295 -17.76 4.79 0.90
C TYR A 295 -17.94 3.74 2.00
N TYR A 296 -16.85 3.07 2.40
CA TYR A 296 -16.88 2.12 3.50
C TYR A 296 -17.23 2.81 4.83
N GLU A 297 -16.67 3.99 5.10
CA GLU A 297 -16.95 4.76 6.32
C GLU A 297 -18.42 5.15 6.45
N GLU A 298 -19.01 5.63 5.35
CA GLU A 298 -20.40 6.08 5.26
C GLU A 298 -21.38 4.92 5.51
N ASN A 299 -21.03 3.70 5.08
CA ASN A 299 -21.88 2.51 5.16
C ASN A 299 -21.34 1.46 6.14
N LYS A 300 -20.50 1.88 7.10
CA LYS A 300 -19.70 0.97 7.93
C LYS A 300 -20.54 0.01 8.76
N THR A 301 -21.72 0.41 9.21
CA THR A 301 -22.55 -0.40 10.10
C THR A 301 -23.04 -1.65 9.37
N GLU A 302 -23.64 -1.47 8.20
CA GLU A 302 -24.17 -2.51 7.34
C GLU A 302 -23.05 -3.39 6.78
N LEU A 303 -21.96 -2.77 6.30
CA LEU A 303 -20.81 -3.48 5.74
C LEU A 303 -20.07 -4.31 6.79
N GLU A 304 -19.85 -3.79 8.02
CA GLU A 304 -19.22 -4.58 9.08
C GLU A 304 -20.11 -5.72 9.57
N ASN A 305 -21.44 -5.54 9.59
CA ASN A 305 -22.36 -6.62 9.96
C ASN A 305 -22.25 -7.80 8.99
N ILE A 306 -22.35 -7.57 7.69
CA ILE A 306 -22.24 -8.65 6.69
C ILE A 306 -20.83 -9.23 6.64
N ARG A 307 -19.79 -8.39 6.79
CA ARG A 307 -18.39 -8.84 6.82
C ARG A 307 -18.14 -9.83 7.96
N LYS A 308 -18.65 -9.54 9.16
CA LYS A 308 -18.50 -10.41 10.33
C LYS A 308 -19.23 -11.73 10.14
N VAL A 309 -20.47 -11.71 9.65
CA VAL A 309 -21.23 -12.94 9.34
C VAL A 309 -20.46 -13.83 8.38
N ILE A 310 -19.96 -13.27 7.26
CA ILE A 310 -19.15 -14.03 6.30
C ILE A 310 -17.86 -14.52 6.95
N SER A 311 -17.17 -13.68 7.72
CA SER A 311 -15.90 -14.05 8.34
C SER A 311 -16.05 -15.21 9.33
N ASP A 312 -17.11 -15.18 10.14
CA ASP A 312 -17.44 -16.21 11.11
C ASP A 312 -17.81 -17.53 10.42
N GLU A 313 -18.67 -17.48 9.39
CA GLU A 313 -19.07 -18.67 8.63
C GLU A 313 -17.94 -19.32 7.83
N ARG A 314 -16.96 -18.52 7.40
CA ARG A 314 -15.80 -18.98 6.60
C ARG A 314 -14.57 -19.29 7.44
N GLU A 315 -14.62 -19.05 8.76
CA GLU A 315 -13.49 -19.20 9.68
C GLU A 315 -12.22 -18.48 9.16
N LEU A 316 -12.41 -17.30 8.58
CA LEU A 316 -11.38 -16.49 7.95
C LEU A 316 -11.79 -15.02 8.03
N GLU A 317 -10.96 -14.15 8.59
CA GLU A 317 -11.29 -12.71 8.67
C GLU A 317 -11.26 -12.06 7.28
N TYR A 318 -12.42 -11.61 6.79
CA TYR A 318 -12.52 -10.95 5.49
C TYR A 318 -12.08 -9.48 5.59
N PRO A 319 -11.11 -9.04 4.77
CA PRO A 319 -10.73 -7.63 4.69
C PRO A 319 -11.86 -6.76 4.18
N GLN A 320 -11.92 -5.52 4.65
CA GLN A 320 -12.89 -4.51 4.20
C GLN A 320 -12.86 -4.32 2.68
N MET A 321 -11.67 -4.30 2.09
CA MET A 321 -11.53 -4.19 0.64
C MET A 321 -11.97 -5.45 -0.12
N LYS A 322 -11.96 -6.64 0.51
CA LYS A 322 -12.55 -7.84 -0.11
C LYS A 322 -14.07 -7.76 -0.16
N VAL A 323 -14.71 -7.19 0.87
CA VAL A 323 -16.17 -6.98 0.88
C VAL A 323 -16.57 -6.02 -0.24
N LEU A 324 -15.86 -4.91 -0.41
CA LEU A 324 -16.10 -3.98 -1.52
C LEU A 324 -15.81 -4.60 -2.89
N ASP A 325 -14.77 -5.43 -3.00
CA ASP A 325 -14.46 -6.20 -4.20
C ASP A 325 -15.64 -7.10 -4.58
N MET A 326 -16.14 -7.92 -3.65
CA MET A 326 -17.31 -8.80 -3.88
C MET A 326 -18.53 -8.01 -4.36
N ALA A 327 -18.83 -6.90 -3.67
CA ALA A 327 -19.99 -6.08 -3.97
C ALA A 327 -19.91 -5.49 -5.39
N PHE A 328 -18.87 -4.71 -5.67
CA PHE A 328 -18.80 -3.96 -6.92
C PHE A 328 -18.36 -4.80 -8.12
N TRP A 329 -17.68 -5.91 -7.88
CA TRP A 329 -17.50 -6.92 -8.92
C TRP A 329 -18.85 -7.51 -9.35
N GLN A 330 -19.71 -7.89 -8.40
CA GLN A 330 -21.03 -8.47 -8.73
C GLN A 330 -21.95 -7.44 -9.39
N VAL A 331 -21.93 -6.19 -8.93
CA VAL A 331 -22.66 -5.09 -9.58
C VAL A 331 -22.22 -4.93 -11.04
N GLY A 332 -20.91 -4.95 -11.30
CA GLY A 332 -20.40 -4.82 -12.66
C GLY A 332 -20.66 -6.05 -13.52
N PHE A 333 -20.65 -7.25 -12.92
CA PHE A 333 -20.99 -8.50 -13.57
C PHE A 333 -22.45 -8.53 -14.01
N ASP A 334 -23.37 -8.09 -13.15
CA ASP A 334 -24.82 -8.06 -13.44
C ASP A 334 -25.20 -6.98 -14.46
N TYR A 335 -24.35 -5.96 -14.63
CA TYR A 335 -24.59 -4.88 -15.58
C TYR A 335 -24.15 -5.22 -17.02
N LYS A 336 -23.17 -6.10 -17.18
CA LYS A 336 -22.58 -6.45 -18.49
C LYS A 336 -23.26 -7.67 -19.08
#